data_AF-A0A7V4QQ59-F1
#
_entry.id   AF-A0A7V4QQ59-F1
#
_cell.length_a   1.000
_cell.length_b   1.000
_cell.length_c   1.000
_cell.angle_alpha   90.00
_cell.angle_beta   90.00
_cell.angle_gamma   90.00
#
_symmetry.space_group_name_H-M   'P 1'
#
loop_
_entity.id
_entity.type
_entity.pdbx_description
1 polymer ?
#
loop_
_entity_poly.entity_id
_entity_poly.type
_entity_poly.pdbx_seq_one_letter_code
_entity_poly.pdbx_strand_id
1 'polypeptide(L)'
;MTKYFNLVNSFIYKEIKTIFSYKFHFVIKFLFLLFQLIIFYYFCSLISKDYFKFLFLGLLFSKIFSHTTTLLETIKQDQFAQTIYITFSFPYSEFTILLCNFCAKTTIFLIELLIFIIFSILFFNIKLNLQHLIFLIFFTIYTIIIFLWYTIVSSSLTFLIKKSEHLLYLINSLIDILSGVYFPISVLPPILQNISYLLPTTYLLSFLRNTISQSKITYELLFYPTIFGFILLPISILIFNFVLKRMLKIGRLAIY
;
A
#
# COMPACT_ATOMS: atom_id res chain seq x y z
N MET A 1 -3.61 -2.74 -27.79
CA MET A 1 -4.17 -2.53 -26.43
C MET A 1 -4.93 -3.75 -25.90
N THR A 2 -5.70 -4.46 -26.73
CA THR A 2 -6.47 -5.67 -26.35
C THR A 2 -5.62 -6.77 -25.68
N LYS A 3 -4.39 -7.01 -26.14
CA LYS A 3 -3.49 -8.03 -25.59
C LYS A 3 -3.08 -7.78 -24.12
N TYR A 4 -2.76 -6.53 -23.77
CA TYR A 4 -2.39 -6.15 -22.38
C TYR A 4 -3.60 -6.19 -21.44
N PHE A 5 -4.76 -5.75 -21.92
CA PHE A 5 -6.00 -5.82 -21.14
C PHE A 5 -6.39 -7.27 -20.81
N ASN A 6 -6.31 -8.16 -21.80
CA ASN A 6 -6.56 -9.58 -21.60
C ASN A 6 -5.57 -10.22 -20.62
N LEU A 7 -4.31 -9.76 -20.62
CA LEU A 7 -3.30 -10.21 -19.69
C LEU A 7 -3.64 -9.77 -18.26
N VAL A 8 -3.96 -8.50 -18.04
CA VAL A 8 -4.39 -8.00 -16.71
C VAL A 8 -5.60 -8.80 -16.21
N ASN A 9 -6.61 -9.03 -17.07
CA ASN A 9 -7.78 -9.84 -16.69
C ASN A 9 -7.41 -11.27 -16.31
N SER A 10 -6.41 -11.86 -16.97
CA SER A 10 -5.92 -13.20 -16.64
C SER A 10 -5.24 -13.22 -15.26
N PHE A 11 -4.49 -12.18 -14.90
CA PHE A 11 -3.91 -12.03 -13.56
C PHE A 11 -4.98 -11.78 -12.50
N ILE A 12 -6.01 -10.97 -12.80
CA ILE A 12 -7.16 -10.77 -11.90
C ILE A 12 -7.86 -12.12 -11.65
N TYR A 13 -8.14 -12.88 -12.70
CA TYR A 13 -8.75 -14.20 -12.56
C TYR A 13 -7.88 -15.16 -11.74
N LYS A 14 -6.55 -15.16 -11.97
CA LYS A 14 -5.58 -15.92 -11.17
C LYS A 14 -5.70 -15.56 -9.69
N GLU A 15 -5.64 -14.27 -9.35
CA GLU A 15 -5.71 -13.80 -7.97
C GLU A 15 -7.05 -14.15 -7.29
N ILE A 16 -8.17 -13.97 -8.00
CA ILE A 16 -9.50 -14.37 -7.51
C ILE A 16 -9.52 -15.88 -7.21
N LYS A 17 -8.99 -16.71 -8.12
CA LYS A 17 -8.92 -18.15 -7.92
C LYS A 17 -8.04 -18.50 -6.72
N THR A 18 -6.92 -17.82 -6.51
CA THR A 18 -6.08 -17.97 -5.32
C THR A 18 -6.88 -17.71 -4.04
N ILE A 19 -7.63 -16.61 -3.97
CA ILE A 19 -8.46 -16.28 -2.79
C ILE A 19 -9.52 -17.36 -2.53
N PHE A 20 -10.18 -17.84 -3.57
CA PHE A 20 -11.19 -18.90 -3.45
C PHE A 20 -10.60 -20.27 -3.11
N SER A 21 -9.34 -20.54 -3.48
CA SER A 21 -8.63 -21.74 -3.08
C SER A 21 -8.16 -21.67 -1.62
N TYR A 22 -7.66 -20.52 -1.18
CA TYR A 22 -7.16 -20.28 0.18
C TYR A 22 -8.19 -19.55 1.07
N LYS A 23 -9.43 -20.06 1.12
CA LYS A 23 -10.55 -19.44 1.87
C LYS A 23 -10.19 -19.17 3.34
N PHE A 24 -9.48 -20.10 3.99
CA PHE A 24 -9.02 -19.93 5.37
C PHE A 24 -8.08 -18.74 5.54
N HIS A 25 -7.15 -18.53 4.61
CA HIS A 25 -6.21 -17.39 4.68
C HIS A 25 -6.97 -16.06 4.60
N PHE A 26 -7.93 -15.96 3.68
CA PHE A 26 -8.78 -14.78 3.56
C PHE A 26 -9.60 -14.50 4.83
N VAL A 27 -10.24 -15.53 5.39
CA VAL A 27 -11.03 -15.42 6.62
C VAL A 27 -10.15 -15.01 7.80
N ILE A 28 -8.96 -15.60 7.96
CA ILE A 28 -8.02 -15.25 9.03
C ILE A 28 -7.53 -13.81 8.88
N LYS A 29 -7.14 -13.39 7.68
CA LYS A 29 -6.73 -12.00 7.40
C LYS A 29 -7.84 -11.02 7.76
N PHE A 30 -9.08 -11.33 7.40
CA PHE A 30 -10.24 -10.53 7.74
C PHE A 30 -10.48 -10.48 9.26
N LEU A 31 -10.52 -11.63 9.93
CA LEU A 31 -10.69 -11.71 11.39
C LEU A 31 -9.61 -10.94 12.15
N PHE A 32 -8.35 -11.02 11.70
CA PHE A 32 -7.25 -10.28 12.30
C PHE A 32 -7.47 -8.76 12.20
N LEU A 33 -7.89 -8.27 11.02
CA LEU A 33 -8.24 -6.86 10.83
C LEU A 33 -9.40 -6.42 11.73
N LEU A 34 -10.43 -7.27 11.86
CA LEU A 34 -11.56 -6.97 12.74
C LEU A 34 -11.13 -6.86 14.19
N PHE A 35 -10.33 -7.83 14.65
CA PHE A 35 -9.85 -7.88 16.01
C PHE A 35 -8.99 -6.66 16.34
N GLN A 36 -8.10 -6.26 15.43
CA GLN A 36 -7.29 -5.06 15.55
C GLN A 36 -8.15 -3.79 15.67
N LEU A 37 -9.18 -3.64 14.83
CA LEU A 37 -10.10 -2.50 14.91
C LEU A 37 -10.90 -2.47 16.21
N ILE A 38 -11.39 -3.62 16.67
CA ILE A 38 -12.14 -3.73 17.92
C ILE A 38 -11.27 -3.29 19.09
N ILE A 39 -10.03 -3.78 19.18
CA ILE A 39 -9.08 -3.39 20.22
C ILE A 39 -8.86 -1.88 20.20
N PHE A 40 -8.57 -1.30 19.03
CA PHE A 40 -8.34 0.14 18.93
C PHE A 40 -9.57 0.96 19.27
N TYR A 41 -10.77 0.49 18.90
CA TYR A 41 -12.00 1.16 19.28
C TYR A 41 -12.19 1.22 20.80
N TYR A 42 -12.03 0.09 21.49
CA TYR A 42 -12.14 0.07 22.95
C TYR A 42 -11.02 0.85 23.62
N PHE A 43 -9.81 0.83 23.08
CA PHE A 43 -8.71 1.64 23.60
C PHE A 43 -8.97 3.14 23.44
N CYS A 44 -9.44 3.57 22.27
CA CYS A 44 -9.75 4.97 22.00
C CYS A 44 -10.99 5.44 22.77
N SER A 45 -11.98 4.59 23.01
CA SER A 45 -13.18 4.95 23.78
C SER A 45 -12.87 5.26 25.24
N LEU A 46 -11.76 4.73 25.79
CA LEU A 46 -11.23 5.12 27.11
C LEU A 46 -10.69 6.56 27.13
N ILE A 47 -10.21 7.07 25.99
CA ILE A 47 -9.61 8.41 25.87
C ILE A 47 -10.66 9.42 25.39
N SER A 48 -11.16 9.26 24.16
CA SER A 48 -12.24 10.07 23.59
C SER A 48 -12.79 9.46 22.29
N LYS A 49 -14.08 9.70 22.02
CA LYS A 49 -14.73 9.21 20.78
C LYS A 49 -14.19 9.88 19.51
N ASP A 50 -13.72 11.11 19.59
CA ASP A 50 -13.17 11.81 18.43
C ASP A 50 -11.75 11.34 18.07
N TYR A 51 -10.98 10.87 19.05
CA TYR A 51 -9.69 10.23 18.80
C TYR A 51 -9.82 8.94 17.99
N PHE A 52 -10.91 8.18 18.17
CA PHE A 52 -11.15 6.99 17.33
C PHE A 52 -11.28 7.35 15.85
N LYS A 53 -12.00 8.42 15.50
CA LYS A 53 -12.11 8.88 14.09
C LYS A 53 -10.74 9.28 13.54
N PHE A 54 -9.95 9.99 14.33
CA PHE A 54 -8.59 10.39 13.97
C PHE A 54 -7.69 9.18 13.67
N LEU A 55 -7.72 8.18 14.56
CA LEU A 55 -6.93 6.97 14.45
C LEU A 55 -7.44 6.07 13.31
N PHE A 56 -8.75 5.95 13.13
CA PHE A 56 -9.35 5.19 12.03
C PHE A 56 -8.89 5.70 10.65
N LEU A 57 -8.90 7.02 10.44
CA LEU A 57 -8.38 7.63 9.21
C LEU A 57 -6.89 7.37 9.01
N GLY A 58 -6.11 7.37 10.11
CA GLY A 58 -4.70 6.98 10.08
C GLY A 58 -4.52 5.52 9.69
N LEU A 59 -5.27 4.59 10.29
CA LEU A 59 -5.21 3.17 9.97
C LEU A 59 -5.63 2.87 8.54
N LEU A 60 -6.66 3.57 8.03
CA LEU A 60 -7.04 3.51 6.62
C LEU A 60 -5.87 3.91 5.73
N PHE A 61 -5.19 5.01 6.04
CA PHE A 61 -4.02 5.46 5.29
C PHE A 61 -2.87 4.46 5.37
N SER A 62 -2.53 3.94 6.55
CA SER A 62 -1.50 2.89 6.72
C SER A 62 -1.84 1.63 5.91
N LYS A 63 -3.11 1.25 5.84
CA LYS A 63 -3.58 0.13 4.99
C LYS A 63 -3.39 0.41 3.50
N ILE A 64 -3.65 1.64 3.05
CA ILE A 64 -3.41 2.06 1.66
C ILE A 64 -1.90 2.10 1.36
N PHE A 65 -1.11 2.67 2.27
CA PHE A 65 0.32 2.78 2.11
C PHE A 65 1.00 1.41 2.10
N SER A 66 0.65 0.51 3.02
CA SER A 66 1.18 -0.86 3.04
C SER A 66 0.82 -1.66 1.79
N HIS A 67 -0.30 -1.37 1.13
CA HIS A 67 -0.63 -2.00 -0.16
C HIS A 67 0.42 -1.72 -1.25
N THR A 68 1.10 -0.58 -1.18
CA THR A 68 2.14 -0.22 -2.17
C THR A 68 3.34 -1.17 -2.13
N THR A 69 3.59 -1.90 -1.04
CA THR A 69 4.68 -2.88 -0.94
C THR A 69 4.29 -4.30 -1.35
N THR A 70 3.05 -4.54 -1.78
CA THR A 70 2.55 -5.90 -2.13
C THR A 70 3.30 -6.56 -3.28
N LEU A 71 3.92 -5.78 -4.16
CA LEU A 71 4.69 -6.30 -5.28
C LEU A 71 5.97 -7.01 -4.78
N LEU A 72 6.60 -6.50 -3.71
CA LEU A 72 7.71 -7.22 -3.07
C LEU A 72 7.26 -8.60 -2.57
N GLU A 73 6.12 -8.67 -1.89
CA GLU A 73 5.58 -9.93 -1.37
C GLU A 73 5.29 -10.92 -2.50
N THR A 74 4.78 -10.45 -3.66
CA THR A 74 4.59 -11.33 -4.83
C THR A 74 5.88 -11.93 -5.33
N ILE A 75 6.92 -11.11 -5.47
CA ILE A 75 8.20 -11.57 -6.00
C ILE A 75 8.81 -12.58 -5.02
N LYS A 76 8.73 -12.32 -3.72
CA LYS A 76 9.21 -13.24 -2.70
C LYS A 76 8.45 -14.56 -2.71
N GLN A 77 7.12 -14.52 -2.82
CA GLN A 77 6.32 -15.73 -2.97
C GLN A 77 6.72 -16.53 -4.22
N ASP A 78 6.91 -15.86 -5.35
CA ASP A 78 7.37 -16.51 -6.60
C ASP A 78 8.81 -17.04 -6.50
N GLN A 79 9.69 -16.38 -5.73
CA GLN A 79 11.04 -16.89 -5.41
C GLN A 79 10.95 -18.15 -4.54
N PHE A 80 10.16 -18.11 -3.47
CA PHE A 80 9.97 -19.24 -2.56
C PHE A 80 9.35 -20.45 -3.27
N ALA A 81 8.40 -20.22 -4.18
CA ALA A 81 7.75 -21.26 -4.96
C ALA A 81 8.59 -21.74 -6.17
N GLN A 82 9.77 -21.17 -6.41
CA GLN A 82 10.60 -21.43 -7.61
C GLN A 82 9.92 -21.11 -8.95
N THR A 83 8.80 -20.38 -8.92
CA THR A 83 8.02 -20.04 -10.11
C THR A 83 8.52 -18.79 -10.80
N ILE A 84 9.47 -18.04 -10.21
CA ILE A 84 9.91 -16.76 -10.78
C ILE A 84 10.49 -16.89 -12.19
N TYR A 85 11.22 -17.97 -12.49
CA TYR A 85 11.75 -18.23 -13.83
C TYR A 85 10.64 -18.56 -14.81
N ILE A 86 9.59 -19.26 -14.37
CA ILE A 86 8.40 -19.57 -15.19
C ILE A 86 7.67 -18.27 -15.50
N THR A 87 7.46 -17.42 -14.49
CA THR A 87 6.83 -16.11 -14.64
C THR A 87 7.62 -15.21 -15.59
N PHE A 88 8.96 -15.21 -15.54
CA PHE A 88 9.78 -14.41 -16.46
C PHE A 88 10.04 -15.07 -17.82
N SER A 89 9.62 -16.32 -18.02
CA SER A 89 9.69 -16.99 -19.32
C SER A 89 8.55 -16.60 -20.25
N PHE A 90 7.55 -15.86 -19.76
CA PHE A 90 6.48 -15.36 -20.62
C PHE A 90 7.01 -14.40 -21.69
N PRO A 91 6.37 -14.30 -22.87
CA PRO A 91 6.83 -13.48 -24.00
C PRO A 91 6.65 -11.96 -23.78
N TYR A 92 6.57 -11.51 -22.52
CA TYR A 92 6.37 -10.13 -22.12
C TYR A 92 7.56 -9.70 -21.25
N SER A 93 7.86 -8.40 -21.21
CA SER A 93 8.92 -7.90 -20.33
C SER A 93 8.62 -8.20 -18.86
N GLU A 94 9.65 -8.44 -18.06
CA GLU A 94 9.53 -8.75 -16.64
C GLU A 94 8.78 -7.61 -15.92
N PHE A 95 9.10 -6.37 -16.27
CA PHE A 95 8.43 -5.17 -15.75
C PHE A 95 6.92 -5.14 -16.08
N THR A 96 6.52 -5.50 -17.31
CA THR A 96 5.09 -5.55 -17.67
C THR A 96 4.32 -6.60 -16.88
N ILE A 97 4.94 -7.75 -16.61
CA ILE A 97 4.31 -8.83 -15.85
C ILE A 97 4.10 -8.39 -14.39
N LEU A 98 5.12 -7.79 -13.79
CA LEU A 98 5.05 -7.25 -12.44
C LEU A 98 4.00 -6.14 -12.29
N LEU A 99 3.95 -5.20 -13.25
CA LEU A 99 2.90 -4.17 -13.27
C LEU A 99 1.50 -4.76 -13.40
N CYS A 100 1.31 -5.77 -14.26
CA CYS A 100 0.00 -6.39 -14.40
C CYS A 100 -0.42 -7.15 -13.14
N ASN A 101 0.52 -7.81 -12.46
CA ASN A 101 0.28 -8.43 -11.17
C ASN A 101 -0.10 -7.38 -10.10
N PHE A 102 0.63 -6.25 -10.06
CA PHE A 102 0.29 -5.14 -9.17
C PHE A 102 -1.11 -4.59 -9.45
N CYS A 103 -1.46 -4.34 -10.72
CA CYS A 103 -2.81 -3.91 -11.11
C CYS A 103 -3.88 -4.92 -10.72
N ALA A 104 -3.62 -6.22 -10.85
CA ALA A 104 -4.56 -7.25 -10.40
C ALA A 104 -4.76 -7.19 -8.88
N LYS A 105 -3.68 -7.07 -8.12
CA LYS A 105 -3.74 -6.94 -6.66
C LYS A 105 -4.41 -5.66 -6.20
N THR A 106 -4.24 -4.54 -6.89
CA THR A 106 -4.90 -3.28 -6.55
C THR A 106 -6.41 -3.38 -6.73
N THR A 107 -6.91 -4.08 -7.76
CA THR A 107 -8.36 -4.27 -7.94
C THR A 107 -8.98 -5.03 -6.77
N ILE A 108 -8.34 -6.10 -6.30
CA ILE A 108 -8.79 -6.88 -5.15
C ILE A 108 -8.68 -6.07 -3.87
N PHE A 109 -7.58 -5.32 -3.70
CA PHE A 109 -7.38 -4.46 -2.55
C PHE A 109 -8.47 -3.39 -2.41
N LEU A 110 -8.92 -2.80 -3.52
CA LEU A 110 -10.05 -1.85 -3.48
C LEU A 110 -11.32 -2.51 -2.92
N ILE A 111 -11.58 -3.77 -3.25
CA ILE A 111 -12.69 -4.54 -2.68
C ILE A 111 -12.46 -4.80 -1.19
N GLU A 112 -11.26 -5.25 -0.79
CA GLU A 112 -10.91 -5.45 0.63
C GLU A 112 -11.02 -4.16 1.46
N LEU A 113 -10.67 -3.02 0.87
CA LEU A 113 -10.75 -1.70 1.48
C LEU A 113 -12.21 -1.25 1.63
N LEU A 114 -13.05 -1.49 0.62
CA LEU A 114 -14.49 -1.22 0.72
C LEU A 114 -15.16 -2.05 1.81
N ILE A 115 -14.88 -3.35 1.87
CA ILE A 115 -15.40 -4.25 2.92
C ILE A 115 -14.94 -3.74 4.30
N PHE A 116 -13.69 -3.35 4.43
CA PHE A 116 -13.14 -2.80 5.67
C PHE A 116 -13.85 -1.51 6.11
N ILE A 117 -14.14 -0.60 5.19
CA ILE A 117 -14.88 0.64 5.49
C ILE A 117 -16.32 0.33 5.89
N ILE A 118 -17.03 -0.52 5.13
CA ILE A 118 -18.42 -0.91 5.43
C ILE A 118 -18.50 -1.51 6.82
N PHE A 119 -17.60 -2.44 7.15
CA PHE A 119 -17.54 -3.04 8.47
C PHE A 119 -17.31 -1.97 9.55
N SER A 120 -16.41 -1.03 9.29
CA SER A 120 -16.09 0.03 10.26
C SER A 120 -17.28 0.98 10.51
N ILE A 121 -18.07 1.27 9.49
CA ILE A 121 -19.31 2.06 9.61
C ILE A 121 -20.33 1.31 10.48
N LEU A 122 -20.53 0.00 10.22
CA LEU A 122 -21.52 -0.83 10.92
C LEU A 122 -21.20 -1.02 12.40
N PHE A 123 -19.94 -1.28 12.74
CA PHE A 123 -19.55 -1.64 14.11
C PHE A 123 -19.17 -0.44 14.98
N PHE A 124 -18.69 0.65 14.39
CA PHE A 124 -18.13 1.78 15.15
C PHE A 124 -18.89 3.11 14.96
N ASN A 125 -20.08 3.08 14.35
CA ASN A 125 -20.95 4.24 14.14
C ASN A 125 -20.23 5.46 13.52
N ILE A 126 -19.30 5.20 12.61
CA ILE A 126 -18.61 6.26 11.87
C ILE A 126 -19.56 6.82 10.82
N LYS A 127 -19.90 8.11 10.92
CA LYS A 127 -20.73 8.80 9.94
C LYS A 127 -19.91 9.11 8.68
N LEU A 128 -19.98 8.23 7.68
CA LEU A 128 -19.43 8.45 6.35
C LEU A 128 -20.55 8.48 5.31
N ASN A 129 -20.71 9.62 4.64
CA ASN A 129 -21.59 9.79 3.49
C ASN A 129 -21.02 9.11 2.24
N LEU A 130 -21.88 8.85 1.24
CA LEU A 130 -21.49 8.32 -0.08
C LEU A 130 -20.38 9.14 -0.76
N GLN A 131 -20.40 10.47 -0.59
CA GLN A 131 -19.36 11.36 -1.13
C GLN A 131 -17.98 11.06 -0.52
N HIS A 132 -17.91 10.71 0.77
CA HIS A 132 -16.65 10.34 1.42
C HIS A 132 -16.15 8.98 0.92
N LEU A 133 -17.04 8.03 0.62
CA LEU A 133 -16.66 6.74 0.04
C LEU A 133 -16.05 6.93 -1.36
N ILE A 134 -16.70 7.72 -2.21
CA ILE A 134 -16.18 8.05 -3.55
C ILE A 134 -14.83 8.75 -3.44
N PHE A 135 -14.70 9.73 -2.53
CA PHE A 135 -13.44 10.41 -2.26
C PHE A 135 -12.34 9.43 -1.85
N LEU A 136 -12.62 8.50 -0.93
CA LEU A 136 -11.64 7.50 -0.48
C LEU A 136 -11.14 6.64 -1.63
N ILE A 137 -12.00 6.21 -2.55
CA ILE A 137 -11.59 5.43 -3.73
C ILE A 137 -10.67 6.25 -4.66
N PHE A 138 -11.00 7.52 -4.92
CA PHE A 138 -10.12 8.37 -5.73
C PHE A 138 -8.79 8.64 -5.02
N PHE A 139 -8.83 8.88 -3.72
CA PHE A 139 -7.63 9.07 -2.91
C PHE A 139 -6.75 7.82 -2.89
N THR A 140 -7.32 6.62 -2.78
CA THR A 140 -6.53 5.37 -2.81
C THR A 140 -5.85 5.18 -4.15
N ILE A 141 -6.55 5.38 -5.27
CA ILE A 141 -5.97 5.29 -6.61
C ILE A 141 -4.85 6.32 -6.78
N TYR A 142 -5.09 7.56 -6.37
CA TYR A 142 -4.12 8.64 -6.46
C TYR A 142 -2.85 8.38 -5.64
N THR A 143 -3.00 7.94 -4.38
CA THR A 143 -1.86 7.58 -3.53
C THR A 143 -1.07 6.41 -4.11
N ILE A 144 -1.74 5.39 -4.64
CA ILE A 144 -1.09 4.25 -5.31
C ILE A 144 -0.26 4.74 -6.51
N ILE A 145 -0.81 5.63 -7.34
CA ILE A 145 -0.12 6.18 -8.51
C ILE A 145 1.14 6.95 -8.08
N ILE A 146 1.02 7.81 -7.06
CA ILE A 146 2.16 8.60 -6.55
C ILE A 146 3.23 7.70 -5.96
N PHE A 147 2.87 6.61 -5.29
CA PHE A 147 3.82 5.69 -4.68
C PHE A 147 4.24 4.52 -5.57
N LEU A 148 3.94 4.55 -6.88
CA LEU A 148 4.47 3.56 -7.82
C LEU A 148 6.00 3.47 -7.76
N TRP A 149 6.69 4.59 -7.53
CA TRP A 149 8.14 4.57 -7.35
C TRP A 149 8.56 3.72 -6.14
N TYR A 150 7.82 3.80 -5.04
CA TYR A 150 8.10 3.03 -3.82
C TYR A 150 7.81 1.55 -4.02
N THR A 151 6.74 1.20 -4.74
CA THR A 151 6.46 -0.17 -5.19
C THR A 151 7.61 -0.74 -6.03
N ILE A 152 8.14 0.04 -6.97
CA ILE A 152 9.24 -0.40 -7.84
C ILE A 152 10.54 -0.56 -7.03
N VAL A 153 10.88 0.41 -6.17
CA VAL A 153 12.08 0.33 -5.32
C VAL A 153 11.99 -0.86 -4.37
N SER A 154 10.87 -1.03 -3.66
CA SER A 154 10.66 -2.18 -2.76
C SER A 154 10.79 -3.51 -3.50
N SER A 155 10.22 -3.62 -4.71
CA SER A 155 10.37 -4.81 -5.55
C SER A 155 11.84 -5.09 -5.89
N SER A 156 12.64 -4.06 -6.20
CA SER A 156 14.06 -4.23 -6.54
C SER A 156 14.90 -4.73 -5.36
N LEU A 157 14.53 -4.34 -4.12
CA LEU A 157 15.20 -4.78 -2.90
C LEU A 157 15.06 -6.30 -2.67
N THR A 158 14.02 -6.95 -3.19
CA THR A 158 13.84 -8.41 -3.06
C THR A 158 15.00 -9.20 -3.64
N PHE A 159 15.55 -8.72 -4.74
CA PHE A 159 16.64 -9.38 -5.42
C PHE A 159 17.95 -9.12 -4.67
N LEU A 160 18.17 -7.91 -4.16
CA LEU A 160 19.40 -7.52 -3.47
C LEU A 160 19.52 -8.13 -2.06
N ILE A 161 18.41 -8.23 -1.33
CA ILE A 161 18.39 -8.60 0.08
C ILE A 161 17.51 -9.84 0.28
N LYS A 162 18.08 -10.87 0.93
CA LYS A 162 17.38 -12.13 1.22
C LYS A 162 16.10 -11.93 2.02
N LYS A 163 16.18 -11.16 3.11
CA LYS A 163 15.08 -10.86 4.04
C LYS A 163 14.57 -9.41 3.90
N SER A 164 14.30 -8.99 2.67
CA SER A 164 13.81 -7.63 2.37
C SER A 164 12.45 -7.31 3.00
N GLU A 165 11.61 -8.32 3.23
CA GLU A 165 10.29 -8.18 3.87
C GLU A 165 10.39 -7.53 5.25
N HIS A 166 11.22 -8.07 6.14
CA HIS A 166 11.38 -7.51 7.50
C HIS A 166 11.91 -6.09 7.49
N LEU A 167 12.84 -5.79 6.57
CA LEU A 167 13.39 -4.45 6.42
C LEU A 167 12.31 -3.45 5.98
N LEU A 168 11.43 -3.84 5.05
CA LEU A 168 10.31 -2.98 4.64
C LEU A 168 9.21 -2.88 5.70
N TYR A 169 8.94 -3.93 6.47
CA TYR A 169 8.03 -3.82 7.61
C TYR A 169 8.53 -2.79 8.63
N LEU A 170 9.85 -2.75 8.89
CA LEU A 170 10.46 -1.73 9.74
C LEU A 170 10.37 -0.33 9.12
N ILE A 171 10.65 -0.19 7.82
CA ILE A 171 10.56 1.11 7.14
C ILE A 171 9.10 1.62 7.14
N ASN A 172 8.14 0.76 6.79
CA ASN A 172 6.73 1.11 6.78
C ASN A 172 6.22 1.51 8.17
N SER A 173 6.61 0.79 9.23
CA SER A 173 6.19 1.14 10.59
C SER A 173 6.78 2.47 11.06
N LEU A 174 8.04 2.76 10.70
CA LEU A 174 8.64 4.07 10.94
C LEU A 174 7.91 5.18 10.17
N ILE A 175 7.57 4.95 8.89
CA ILE A 175 6.82 5.92 8.08
C ILE A 175 5.42 6.16 8.66
N ASP A 176 4.73 5.14 9.15
CA ASP A 176 3.42 5.28 9.80
C ASP A 176 3.51 6.14 11.07
N ILE A 177 4.53 5.91 11.90
CA ILE A 177 4.80 6.72 13.09
C ILE A 177 5.10 8.17 12.71
N LEU A 178 6.03 8.38 11.78
CA LEU A 178 6.49 9.71 11.37
C LEU A 178 5.41 10.49 10.62
N SER A 179 4.55 9.82 9.85
CA SER A 179 3.46 10.48 9.11
C SER A 179 2.29 10.90 10.00
N GLY A 180 2.30 10.52 11.28
CA GLY A 180 1.25 10.88 12.23
C GLY A 180 -0.01 10.02 12.10
N VAL A 181 0.14 8.75 11.70
CA VAL A 181 -0.96 7.77 11.64
C VAL A 181 -1.61 7.60 13.01
N TYR A 182 -0.80 7.34 14.03
CA TYR A 182 -1.28 7.02 15.37
C TYR A 182 -1.56 8.26 16.21
N PHE A 183 -0.73 9.31 16.09
CA PHE A 183 -0.81 10.52 16.88
C PHE A 183 -0.46 11.76 16.04
N PRO A 184 -0.88 12.96 16.44
CA PRO A 184 -0.54 14.18 15.72
C PRO A 184 0.96 14.46 15.77
N ILE A 185 1.49 15.00 14.67
CA ILE A 185 2.93 15.28 14.50
C ILE A 185 3.45 16.27 15.56
N SER A 186 2.58 17.14 16.09
CA SER A 186 2.92 18.12 17.14
C SER A 186 3.41 17.50 18.44
N VAL A 187 3.14 16.22 18.69
CA VAL A 187 3.57 15.50 19.90
C VAL A 187 4.99 14.92 19.75
N LEU A 188 5.50 14.81 18.51
CA LEU A 188 6.86 14.34 18.27
C LEU A 188 7.90 15.35 18.77
N PRO A 189 9.10 14.90 19.17
CA PRO A 189 10.21 15.82 19.46
C PRO A 189 10.62 16.58 18.18
N PRO A 190 11.21 17.79 18.30
CA PRO A 190 11.41 18.72 17.19
C PRO A 190 12.22 18.13 16.01
N ILE A 191 13.20 17.27 16.30
CA ILE A 191 14.00 16.60 15.28
C ILE A 191 13.13 15.67 14.41
N LEU A 192 12.23 14.91 15.06
CA LEU A 192 11.34 13.97 14.38
C LEU A 192 10.26 14.73 13.60
N GLN A 193 9.78 15.87 14.09
CA GLN A 193 8.85 16.73 13.35
C GLN A 193 9.43 17.18 12.00
N ASN A 194 10.69 17.63 11.96
CA ASN A 194 11.33 18.05 10.71
C ASN A 194 11.42 16.89 9.69
N ILE A 195 11.68 15.67 10.16
CA ILE A 195 11.70 14.47 9.31
C ILE A 195 10.27 14.17 8.81
N SER A 196 9.27 14.27 9.67
CA SER A 196 7.86 14.08 9.30
C SER A 196 7.43 15.04 8.18
N TYR A 197 7.85 16.31 8.22
CA TYR A 197 7.54 17.28 7.16
C TYR A 197 8.26 17.01 5.84
N LEU A 198 9.32 16.20 5.83
CA LEU A 198 9.98 15.79 4.58
C LEU A 198 9.21 14.65 3.88
N LEU A 199 8.40 13.89 4.63
CA LEU A 199 7.71 12.72 4.10
C LEU A 199 6.44 13.12 3.31
N PRO A 200 6.28 12.65 2.07
CA PRO A 200 5.06 12.89 1.28
C PRO A 200 3.82 12.24 1.90
N THR A 201 4.00 11.18 2.69
CA THR A 201 2.91 10.48 3.39
C THR A 201 2.20 11.38 4.40
N THR A 202 2.93 12.26 5.09
CA THR A 202 2.42 13.22 6.07
C THR A 202 1.41 14.17 5.43
N TYR A 203 1.71 14.69 4.24
CA TYR A 203 0.83 15.59 3.51
C TYR A 203 -0.42 14.89 2.98
N LEU A 204 -0.29 13.65 2.48
CA LEU A 204 -1.42 12.86 2.00
C LEU A 204 -2.39 12.48 3.12
N LEU A 205 -1.86 12.11 4.28
CA LEU A 205 -2.66 11.79 5.47
C LEU A 205 -3.34 13.05 6.02
N SER A 206 -2.65 14.20 6.01
CA SER A 206 -3.24 15.49 6.37
C SER A 206 -4.37 15.89 5.41
N PHE A 207 -4.18 15.68 4.10
CA PHE A 207 -5.21 15.91 3.09
C PHE A 207 -6.45 15.03 3.34
N LEU A 208 -6.26 13.72 3.56
CA LEU A 208 -7.36 12.80 3.86
C LEU A 208 -8.13 13.20 5.13
N ARG A 209 -7.44 13.66 6.18
CA ARG A 209 -8.07 14.13 7.41
C ARG A 209 -8.86 15.43 7.20
N ASN A 210 -8.30 16.40 6.49
CA ASN A 210 -8.96 17.67 6.22
C ASN A 210 -10.25 17.48 5.40
N THR A 211 -10.23 16.59 4.41
CA THR A 211 -11.41 16.35 3.56
C THR A 211 -12.52 15.59 4.27
N ILE A 212 -12.18 14.57 5.07
CA ILE A 212 -13.19 13.72 5.72
C ILE A 212 -13.67 14.31 7.06
N SER A 213 -12.76 14.78 7.91
CA SER A 213 -13.13 15.29 9.24
C SER A 213 -13.55 16.76 9.24
N GLN A 214 -12.92 17.59 8.40
CA GLN A 214 -13.18 19.04 8.39
C GLN A 214 -13.99 19.49 7.17
N SER A 215 -14.33 18.59 6.25
CA SER A 215 -14.97 18.92 4.96
C SER A 215 -14.22 19.99 4.15
N LYS A 216 -12.92 20.16 4.40
CA LYS A 216 -12.07 21.19 3.78
C LYS A 216 -11.10 20.55 2.80
N ILE A 217 -11.24 20.88 1.52
CA ILE A 217 -10.34 20.39 0.47
C ILE A 217 -9.15 21.35 0.37
N THR A 218 -7.95 20.83 0.67
CA THR A 218 -6.69 21.60 0.69
C THR A 218 -5.75 21.08 -0.39
N TYR A 219 -5.99 21.51 -1.64
CA TYR A 219 -5.24 21.04 -2.81
C TYR A 219 -3.74 21.32 -2.72
N GLU A 220 -3.31 22.33 -1.97
CA GLU A 220 -1.91 22.68 -1.74
C GLU A 220 -1.10 21.51 -1.15
N LEU A 221 -1.72 20.68 -0.30
CA LEU A 221 -1.07 19.52 0.32
C LEU A 221 -0.73 18.42 -0.71
N LEU A 222 -1.31 18.46 -1.91
CA LEU A 222 -1.10 17.48 -2.97
C LEU A 222 0.10 17.82 -3.86
N PHE A 223 0.56 19.07 -3.84
CA PHE A 223 1.64 19.55 -4.71
C PHE A 223 2.98 18.87 -4.39
N TYR A 224 3.34 18.81 -3.11
CA TYR A 224 4.61 18.19 -2.70
C TYR A 224 4.65 16.68 -2.98
N PRO A 225 3.66 15.87 -2.57
CA PRO A 225 3.64 14.43 -2.86
C PRO A 225 3.64 14.11 -4.37
N THR A 226 2.92 14.90 -5.18
CA THR A 226 2.87 14.66 -6.64
C THR A 226 4.21 14.85 -7.29
N ILE A 227 4.85 16.00 -7.04
CA ILE A 227 6.18 16.31 -7.61
C ILE A 227 7.20 15.27 -7.15
N PHE A 228 7.18 14.95 -5.85
CA PHE A 228 8.06 13.93 -5.28
C PHE A 228 7.88 12.58 -5.98
N GLY A 229 6.63 12.13 -6.17
CA GLY A 229 6.33 10.89 -6.87
C GLY A 229 6.75 10.89 -8.34
N PHE A 230 6.46 11.96 -9.09
CA PHE A 230 6.81 12.08 -10.50
C PHE A 230 8.32 12.11 -10.75
N ILE A 231 9.09 12.75 -9.86
CA ILE A 231 10.56 12.79 -9.96
C ILE A 231 11.18 11.43 -9.64
N LEU A 232 10.66 10.73 -8.62
CA LEU A 232 11.23 9.45 -8.19
C LEU A 232 10.85 8.27 -9.08
N LEU A 233 9.74 8.35 -9.81
CA LEU A 233 9.28 7.30 -10.71
C LEU A 233 10.31 6.93 -11.81
N PRO A 234 10.89 7.87 -12.59
CA PRO A 234 11.91 7.49 -13.57
C PRO A 234 13.17 6.94 -12.89
N ILE A 235 13.55 7.48 -11.74
CA ILE A 235 14.72 7.04 -10.97
C ILE A 235 14.53 5.58 -10.50
N SER A 236 13.35 5.23 -10.01
CA SER A 236 13.06 3.87 -9.54
C SER A 236 13.09 2.85 -10.69
N ILE A 237 12.59 3.20 -11.87
CA ILE A 237 12.64 2.33 -13.06
C ILE A 237 14.09 2.07 -13.49
N LEU A 238 14.95 3.10 -13.46
CA LEU A 238 16.38 2.95 -13.76
C LEU A 238 17.07 2.00 -12.76
N ILE A 239 16.80 2.19 -11.46
CA ILE A 239 17.32 1.31 -10.40
C ILE A 239 16.85 -0.12 -10.62
N PHE A 240 15.55 -0.32 -10.87
CA PHE A 240 14.98 -1.65 -11.09
C PHE A 240 15.62 -2.36 -12.28
N ASN A 241 15.73 -1.69 -13.43
CA ASN A 241 16.35 -2.26 -14.63
C ASN A 241 17.83 -2.58 -14.41
N PHE A 242 18.56 -1.73 -13.69
CA PHE A 242 19.96 -1.97 -13.35
C PHE A 242 20.11 -3.21 -12.45
N VAL A 243 19.31 -3.31 -11.39
CA VAL A 243 19.31 -4.43 -10.45
C VAL A 243 18.93 -5.72 -11.18
N LEU A 244 17.85 -5.72 -11.96
CA LEU A 244 17.36 -6.91 -12.66
C LEU A 244 18.40 -7.44 -13.66
N LYS A 245 19.00 -6.56 -14.48
CA LYS A 245 20.07 -6.96 -15.40
C LYS A 245 21.29 -7.52 -14.68
N ARG A 246 21.68 -6.93 -13.55
CA ARG A 246 22.81 -7.41 -12.75
C ARG A 246 22.52 -8.79 -12.16
N MET A 247 21.32 -9.03 -11.66
CA MET A 247 20.97 -10.30 -11.03
C MET A 247 20.75 -11.43 -12.04
N LEU A 248 20.25 -11.12 -13.23
CA LEU A 248 20.21 -12.04 -14.37
C LEU A 248 21.63 -12.51 -14.74
N LYS A 249 22.59 -11.59 -14.87
CA LYS A 249 23.99 -11.93 -15.20
C LYS A 249 24.67 -12.82 -14.16
N ILE A 250 24.32 -12.66 -12.89
CA ILE A 250 24.91 -13.43 -11.78
C ILE A 250 24.17 -14.78 -11.61
N GLY A 251 23.06 -15.01 -12.32
CA GLY A 251 22.25 -16.24 -12.19
C GLY A 251 21.54 -16.35 -10.83
N ARG A 252 21.32 -15.22 -10.17
CA ARG A 252 20.95 -15.13 -8.75
C ARG A 252 19.54 -14.56 -8.56
N LEU A 253 18.59 -14.99 -9.38
CA LEU A 253 17.19 -14.57 -9.26
C LEU A 253 16.43 -15.29 -8.13
N ALA A 254 16.83 -16.53 -7.82
CA ALA A 254 16.20 -17.38 -6.81
C ALA A 254 17.03 -17.49 -5.51
N ILE A 255 17.75 -16.43 -5.10
CA ILE A 255 18.46 -16.48 -3.83
C ILE A 255 17.43 -16.47 -2.68
N TYR A 256 17.48 -17.52 -1.87
CA TYR A 256 16.82 -17.64 -0.56
C TYR A 256 17.68 -17.01 0.55
#